data_AF-A0A316U3P6-F1
#
_entry.id   AF-A0A316U3P6-F1
#
_cell.length_a   1.000
_cell.length_b   1.000
_cell.length_c   1.000
_cell.angle_alpha   90.00
_cell.angle_beta   90.00
_cell.angle_gamma   90.00
#
_symmetry.space_group_name_H-M   'P 1'
#
loop_
_entity.id
_entity.type
_entity.pdbx_description
1 polymer ?
#
loop_
_entity_poly.entity_id
_entity_poly.type
_entity_poly.pdbx_seq_one_letter_code
_entity_poly.pdbx_strand_id
1 'polypeptide(L)'
;LVWSSAQPQNVDSMVQAILHPAQAAQLVRVWARDTLVPQRLYKHKSPSIKDLEVIWNALNHAAAFDVKAEQSSTEPAEVHEGERRVNAEYRDRTDHKYPDGSESESDSDSSGKKGHAHLASLQYVKQPKLSAARQWQESRGFGFHNTLLLDDSTDKARMQPYNHLLIPEFDHERAA
;
A
#
# COMPACT_ATOMS: atom_id res chain seq x y z
N LEU A 1 -1.61 2.08 -8.18
CA LEU A 1 -1.41 1.28 -6.95
C LEU A 1 -2.62 0.37 -6.80
N VAL A 2 -2.45 -0.85 -6.31
CA VAL A 2 -3.56 -1.76 -6.00
C VAL A 2 -3.57 -1.99 -4.49
N TRP A 3 -4.71 -1.68 -3.86
CA TRP A 3 -4.95 -1.91 -2.44
C TRP A 3 -6.21 -2.76 -2.31
N SER A 4 -6.03 -4.07 -2.12
CA SER A 4 -7.14 -5.03 -2.04
C SER A 4 -7.03 -5.96 -0.84
N SER A 5 -8.10 -6.10 -0.06
CA SER A 5 -8.17 -7.08 1.02
C SER A 5 -8.35 -8.52 0.54
N ALA A 6 -8.41 -8.76 -0.77
CA ALA A 6 -8.51 -10.10 -1.35
C ALA A 6 -7.20 -10.88 -1.20
N GLN A 7 -7.27 -12.21 -1.23
CA GLN A 7 -6.08 -13.06 -1.18
C GLN A 7 -5.20 -12.80 -2.43
N PRO A 8 -3.87 -12.94 -2.32
CA PRO A 8 -2.94 -12.59 -3.40
C PRO A 8 -3.33 -13.14 -4.77
N GLN A 9 -3.65 -14.42 -4.87
CA GLN A 9 -4.01 -15.05 -6.15
C GLN A 9 -5.27 -14.45 -6.80
N ASN A 10 -6.21 -13.93 -5.99
CA ASN A 10 -7.39 -13.24 -6.51
C ASN A 10 -7.01 -11.83 -6.99
N VAL A 11 -6.12 -11.14 -6.27
CA VAL A 11 -5.60 -9.83 -6.68
C VAL A 11 -4.87 -9.96 -8.02
N ASP A 12 -4.03 -10.97 -8.16
CA ASP A 12 -3.28 -11.25 -9.38
C ASP A 12 -4.22 -11.43 -10.58
N SER A 13 -5.26 -12.25 -10.39
CA SER A 13 -6.28 -12.50 -11.41
C SER A 13 -7.03 -11.22 -11.79
N MET A 14 -7.41 -10.39 -10.81
CA MET A 14 -8.08 -9.10 -11.05
C MET A 14 -7.17 -8.12 -11.81
N VAL A 15 -5.91 -8.00 -11.41
CA VAL A 15 -4.94 -7.11 -12.08
C VAL A 15 -4.73 -7.50 -13.53
N GLN A 16 -4.56 -8.80 -13.81
CA GLN A 16 -4.40 -9.31 -15.16
C GLN A 16 -5.65 -9.13 -16.03
N ALA A 17 -6.84 -9.20 -15.43
CA ALA A 17 -8.10 -9.01 -16.14
C ALA A 17 -8.39 -7.53 -16.47
N ILE A 18 -8.01 -6.61 -15.59
CA ILE A 18 -8.39 -5.19 -15.69
C ILE A 18 -7.32 -4.33 -16.37
N LEU A 19 -6.04 -4.70 -16.24
CA LEU A 19 -4.92 -3.91 -16.75
C LEU A 19 -4.20 -4.63 -17.88
N HIS A 20 -3.94 -3.92 -18.97
CA HIS A 20 -2.98 -4.37 -19.97
C HIS A 20 -1.59 -4.50 -19.33
N PRO A 21 -0.72 -5.46 -19.73
CA PRO A 21 0.61 -5.63 -19.16
C PRO A 21 1.44 -4.34 -19.08
N ALA A 22 1.34 -3.47 -20.10
CA ALA A 22 2.00 -2.17 -20.11
C ALA A 22 1.47 -1.18 -19.06
N GLN A 23 0.20 -1.29 -18.66
CA GLN A 23 -0.40 -0.52 -17.56
C GLN A 23 -0.03 -1.12 -16.21
N ALA A 24 -0.08 -2.46 -16.09
CA ALA A 24 0.33 -3.16 -14.87
C ALA A 24 1.80 -2.86 -14.51
N ALA A 25 2.67 -2.73 -15.51
CA ALA A 25 4.07 -2.34 -15.32
C ALA A 25 4.29 -0.91 -14.78
N GLN A 26 3.24 -0.08 -14.72
CA GLN A 26 3.27 1.28 -14.14
C GLN A 26 2.76 1.32 -12.69
N LEU A 27 2.26 0.20 -12.15
CA LEU A 27 1.79 0.16 -10.77
C LEU A 27 2.96 0.39 -9.81
N VAL A 28 2.86 1.35 -8.91
CA VAL A 28 3.94 1.61 -7.94
C VAL A 28 3.99 0.56 -6.84
N ARG A 29 2.82 0.04 -6.42
CA ARG A 29 2.66 -1.01 -5.39
C ARG A 29 1.40 -1.84 -5.64
N VAL A 30 1.44 -3.07 -5.15
CA VAL A 30 0.30 -4.00 -5.06
C VAL A 30 0.30 -4.60 -3.67
N TRP A 31 -0.73 -4.29 -2.87
CA TRP A 31 -0.94 -4.87 -1.55
C TRP A 31 -2.20 -5.71 -1.54
N ALA A 32 -2.04 -6.94 -1.07
CA ALA A 32 -3.09 -7.94 -0.92
C ALA A 32 -3.34 -8.24 0.57
N ARG A 33 -4.19 -9.23 0.84
CA ARG A 33 -4.58 -9.64 2.19
C ARG A 33 -3.41 -9.97 3.12
N ASP A 34 -2.34 -10.54 2.59
CA ASP A 34 -1.12 -10.91 3.31
C ASP A 34 -0.35 -9.70 3.85
N THR A 35 -0.55 -8.52 3.25
CA THR A 35 0.00 -7.26 3.76
C THR A 35 -0.98 -6.55 4.69
N LEU A 36 -2.27 -6.61 4.38
CA LEU A 36 -3.28 -5.69 4.92
C LEU A 36 -4.10 -6.27 6.08
N VAL A 37 -3.97 -7.57 6.36
CA VAL A 37 -4.71 -8.27 7.40
C VAL A 37 -3.71 -9.09 8.22
N PRO A 38 -3.74 -9.01 9.56
CA PRO A 38 -2.83 -9.79 10.39
C PRO A 38 -3.13 -11.28 10.27
N GLN A 39 -2.13 -12.11 10.51
CA GLN A 39 -2.18 -13.54 10.24
C GLN A 39 -3.34 -14.23 10.99
N ARG A 40 -3.64 -13.77 12.22
CA ARG A 40 -4.76 -14.28 13.03
C ARG A 40 -6.14 -14.08 12.39
N LEU A 41 -6.29 -13.09 11.51
CA LEU A 41 -7.55 -12.77 10.81
C LEU A 41 -7.54 -13.20 9.33
N TYR A 42 -6.45 -13.78 8.84
CA TYR A 42 -6.26 -14.06 7.42
C TYR A 42 -7.40 -14.92 6.81
N LYS A 43 -7.92 -15.89 7.56
CA LYS A 43 -8.98 -16.80 7.11
C LYS A 43 -10.41 -16.28 7.34
N HIS A 44 -10.58 -15.14 7.99
CA HIS A 44 -11.89 -14.63 8.40
C HIS A 44 -12.23 -13.32 7.68
N LYS A 45 -13.50 -13.12 7.28
CA LYS A 45 -13.93 -11.81 6.78
C LYS A 45 -13.66 -10.75 7.85
N SER A 46 -13.01 -9.67 7.46
CA SER A 46 -12.66 -8.55 8.33
C SER A 46 -13.09 -7.27 7.62
N PRO A 47 -13.81 -6.36 8.30
CA PRO A 47 -14.03 -5.02 7.79
C PRO A 47 -12.69 -4.35 7.47
N SER A 48 -12.65 -3.56 6.40
CA SER A 48 -11.43 -2.86 6.00
C SER A 48 -11.75 -1.40 5.73
N ILE A 49 -10.91 -0.52 6.24
CA ILE A 49 -10.94 0.91 5.95
C ILE A 49 -9.65 1.21 5.20
N LYS A 50 -9.77 1.95 4.10
CA LYS A 50 -8.65 2.35 3.24
C LYS A 50 -8.25 3.76 3.61
N ASP A 51 -7.32 3.87 4.54
CA ASP A 51 -6.78 5.14 4.99
C ASP A 51 -5.64 5.61 4.09
N LEU A 52 -5.90 6.62 3.24
CA LEU A 52 -4.90 7.14 2.30
C LEU A 52 -3.69 7.79 2.99
N GLU A 53 -3.81 8.27 4.24
CA GLU A 53 -2.68 8.83 5.00
C GLU A 53 -1.55 7.81 5.17
N VAL A 54 -1.92 6.53 5.34
CA VAL A 54 -0.96 5.43 5.43
C VAL A 54 -0.16 5.31 4.13
N ILE A 55 -0.80 5.53 2.99
CA ILE A 55 -0.17 5.41 1.66
C ILE A 55 0.66 6.63 1.34
N TRP A 56 0.13 7.83 1.63
CA TRP A 56 0.87 9.07 1.45
C TRP A 56 2.14 9.07 2.27
N ASN A 57 2.06 8.64 3.54
CA ASN A 57 3.23 8.43 4.39
C ASN A 57 4.22 7.46 3.73
N ALA A 58 3.76 6.27 3.33
CA ALA A 58 4.63 5.26 2.72
C ALA A 58 5.37 5.77 1.47
N LEU A 59 4.64 6.41 0.55
CA LEU A 59 5.18 6.87 -0.72
C LEU A 59 6.08 8.11 -0.56
N ASN A 60 5.73 9.04 0.33
CA ASN A 60 6.54 10.24 0.57
C ASN A 60 7.86 9.89 1.28
N HIS A 61 7.86 8.93 2.19
CA HIS A 61 9.09 8.42 2.79
C HIS A 61 9.97 7.72 1.77
N ALA A 62 9.41 6.82 0.95
CA ALA A 62 10.17 6.13 -0.10
C ALA A 62 10.86 7.13 -1.07
N ALA A 63 10.15 8.18 -1.50
CA ALA A 63 10.71 9.21 -2.35
C ALA A 63 11.89 9.97 -1.70
N ALA A 64 11.80 10.26 -0.39
CA ALA A 64 12.87 10.93 0.35
C ALA A 64 14.14 10.08 0.49
N PHE A 65 14.00 8.74 0.51
CA PHE A 65 15.15 7.83 0.55
C PHE A 65 15.89 7.77 -0.78
N ASP A 66 15.18 7.73 -1.90
CA ASP A 66 15.81 7.69 -3.24
C ASP A 66 16.71 8.93 -3.48
N VAL A 67 16.31 10.11 -2.98
CA VAL A 67 17.13 11.35 -3.03
C VAL A 67 18.41 11.26 -2.18
N LYS A 68 18.35 10.58 -1.02
CA LYS A 68 19.51 10.44 -0.11
C LYS A 68 20.46 9.32 -0.54
N ALA A 69 19.95 8.24 -1.13
CA ALA A 69 20.75 7.11 -1.62
C ALA A 69 21.69 7.51 -2.76
N GLU A 70 21.32 8.51 -3.58
CA GLU A 70 22.21 9.11 -4.57
C GLU A 70 23.37 9.91 -3.94
N GLN A 71 23.31 10.22 -2.64
CA GLN A 71 24.28 11.09 -1.93
C GLN A 71 25.06 10.37 -0.80
N SER A 72 24.77 9.10 -0.48
CA SER A 72 25.39 8.39 0.65
C SER A 72 25.49 6.87 0.40
N SER A 73 26.67 6.29 0.63
CA SER A 73 27.00 4.88 0.44
C SER A 73 26.73 3.98 1.66
N THR A 74 25.70 4.26 2.46
CA THR A 74 25.41 3.50 3.70
C THR A 74 24.12 2.69 3.56
N GLU A 75 24.20 1.41 3.93
CA GLU A 75 23.22 0.31 3.74
C GLU A 75 21.81 0.51 4.39
N PRO A 76 20.79 -0.30 4.00
CA PRO A 76 19.38 0.09 3.85
C PRO A 76 18.47 -0.27 5.05
N ALA A 77 18.84 0.09 6.28
CA ALA A 77 18.03 -0.23 7.46
C ALA A 77 16.74 0.62 7.58
N GLU A 78 16.72 1.85 7.07
CA GLU A 78 15.57 2.77 7.20
C GLU A 78 14.48 2.57 6.12
N VAL A 79 14.73 1.73 5.11
CA VAL A 79 13.94 1.60 3.86
C VAL A 79 12.47 1.17 4.07
N HIS A 80 12.07 0.78 5.28
CA HIS A 80 10.74 0.22 5.54
C HIS A 80 9.88 1.04 6.52
N GLU A 81 10.33 2.21 7.00
CA GLU A 81 9.51 3.03 7.92
C GLU A 81 8.18 3.47 7.33
N GLY A 82 8.18 3.89 6.07
CA GLY A 82 6.95 4.27 5.37
C GLY A 82 5.94 3.13 5.27
N GLU A 83 6.41 1.92 4.96
CA GLU A 83 5.56 0.74 4.75
C GLU A 83 5.18 0.00 6.06
N ARG A 84 5.85 0.29 7.18
CA ARG A 84 5.50 -0.25 8.52
C ARG A 84 4.03 0.00 8.87
N ARG A 85 3.48 1.15 8.50
CA ARG A 85 2.05 1.49 8.75
C ARG A 85 1.08 0.69 7.87
N VAL A 86 1.53 0.19 6.72
CA VAL A 86 0.74 -0.63 5.80
C VAL A 86 0.73 -2.09 6.25
N ASN A 87 1.85 -2.58 6.80
CA ASN A 87 1.99 -3.96 7.25
C ASN A 87 1.14 -4.24 8.50
N ALA A 88 0.06 -5.01 8.31
CA ALA A 88 -0.90 -5.29 9.36
C ALA A 88 -0.35 -6.21 10.45
N GLU A 89 0.56 -7.13 10.12
CA GLU A 89 1.20 -8.01 11.12
C GLU A 89 2.09 -7.22 12.06
N TYR A 90 2.85 -6.26 11.52
CA TYR A 90 3.67 -5.36 12.32
C TYR A 90 2.81 -4.55 13.30
N ARG A 91 1.73 -3.94 12.79
CA ARG A 91 0.76 -3.19 13.61
C ARG A 91 0.13 -4.06 14.70
N ASP A 92 -0.33 -5.25 14.34
CA ASP A 92 -0.95 -6.17 15.30
C ASP A 92 0.05 -6.51 16.41
N ARG A 93 1.31 -6.81 16.07
CA ARG A 93 2.37 -7.07 17.05
C ARG A 93 2.65 -5.86 17.95
N THR A 94 2.73 -4.63 17.41
CA THR A 94 2.97 -3.43 18.21
C THR A 94 1.82 -3.13 19.16
N ASP A 95 0.58 -3.25 18.67
CA ASP A 95 -0.62 -2.97 19.46
C ASP A 95 -0.77 -4.00 20.61
N HIS A 96 -0.43 -5.27 20.37
CA HIS A 96 -0.44 -6.31 21.42
C HIS A 96 0.74 -6.23 22.39
N LYS A 97 1.87 -5.63 21.99
CA LYS A 97 3.05 -5.44 22.86
C LYS A 97 2.84 -4.30 23.87
N TYR A 98 1.98 -3.34 23.53
CA TYR A 98 1.67 -2.18 24.37
C TYR A 98 0.16 -1.97 24.52
N PRO A 99 -0.55 -2.86 25.24
CA PRO A 99 -1.94 -2.62 25.59
C PRO A 99 -1.98 -1.49 26.63
N ASP A 100 -2.09 -0.25 26.15
CA ASP A 100 -2.18 1.00 26.91
C ASP A 100 -0.98 1.33 27.83
N GLY A 101 -0.06 2.18 27.35
CA GLY A 101 0.61 3.18 28.20
C GLY A 101 1.97 2.86 28.85
N SER A 102 2.70 1.80 28.47
CA SER A 102 4.08 1.59 28.98
C SER A 102 5.13 1.89 27.92
N GLU A 103 5.93 2.95 28.10
CA GLU A 103 7.07 3.29 27.23
C GLU A 103 8.28 2.38 27.46
N SER A 104 9.11 2.25 26.41
CA SER A 104 10.49 1.71 26.34
C SER A 104 10.64 0.17 26.41
N GLU A 105 11.60 -0.54 25.79
CA GLU A 105 12.80 -0.17 25.03
C GLU A 105 13.28 -1.38 24.16
N SER A 106 14.14 -1.10 23.16
CA SER A 106 15.05 -1.97 22.37
C SER A 106 14.52 -3.28 21.74
N ASP A 107 14.41 -3.29 20.40
CA ASP A 107 14.12 -4.50 19.60
C ASP A 107 15.41 -5.26 19.23
N SER A 108 15.41 -6.57 19.50
CA SER A 108 16.26 -7.54 18.81
C SER A 108 15.41 -8.25 17.78
N ASP A 109 15.58 -7.88 16.51
CA ASP A 109 14.78 -8.37 15.39
C ASP A 109 15.15 -9.83 15.09
N SER A 110 14.24 -10.76 15.38
CA SER A 110 14.34 -12.14 14.90
C SER A 110 13.50 -12.27 13.63
N SER A 111 14.21 -12.18 12.51
CA SER A 111 13.69 -12.28 11.15
C SER A 111 12.97 -13.61 10.92
N GLY A 112 11.66 -13.62 11.10
CA GLY A 112 10.77 -14.67 10.64
C GLY A 112 10.55 -14.56 9.13
N LYS A 113 11.40 -15.22 8.33
CA LYS A 113 11.16 -15.41 6.90
C LYS A 113 9.80 -16.05 6.68
N LYS A 114 8.87 -15.40 5.95
CA LYS A 114 7.80 -16.07 5.19
C LYS A 114 7.05 -15.13 4.23
N GLY A 115 7.24 -15.41 2.95
CA GLY A 115 6.24 -15.24 1.90
C GLY A 115 5.76 -13.82 1.62
N HIS A 116 6.63 -12.96 1.08
CA HIS A 116 6.15 -11.83 0.28
C HIS A 116 5.32 -12.38 -0.87
N ALA A 117 4.12 -11.82 -1.11
CA ALA A 117 3.33 -12.10 -2.31
C ALA A 117 4.25 -12.22 -3.54
N HIS A 118 4.05 -13.25 -4.34
CA HIS A 118 4.83 -13.52 -5.56
C HIS A 118 4.88 -12.31 -6.52
N LEU A 119 3.94 -11.35 -6.41
CA LEU A 119 3.93 -10.07 -7.13
C LEU A 119 4.57 -8.88 -6.40
N ALA A 120 4.67 -8.90 -5.06
CA ALA A 120 5.51 -7.95 -4.31
C ALA A 120 7.01 -8.21 -4.55
N SER A 121 7.38 -9.45 -4.89
CA SER A 121 8.74 -9.83 -5.32
C SER A 121 9.03 -9.59 -6.80
N LEU A 122 8.03 -9.29 -7.63
CA LEU A 122 8.28 -8.90 -9.02
C LEU A 122 8.51 -7.39 -9.07
N GLN A 123 9.71 -7.02 -9.51
CA GLN A 123 10.13 -5.65 -9.87
C GLN A 123 9.15 -5.00 -10.85
N TYR A 124 8.01 -4.54 -10.37
CA TYR A 124 7.16 -3.60 -11.07
C TYR A 124 7.17 -2.30 -10.29
N VAL A 125 8.35 -1.81 -9.92
CA VAL A 125 8.52 -0.45 -9.43
C VAL A 125 9.36 0.28 -10.47
N LYS A 126 8.70 0.82 -11.50
CA LYS A 126 9.28 1.95 -12.22
C LYS A 126 8.73 3.19 -11.57
N GLN A 127 9.59 4.02 -11.02
CA GLN A 127 9.20 5.40 -10.75
C GLN A 127 8.67 5.99 -12.07
N PRO A 128 7.50 6.66 -12.07
CA PRO A 128 7.01 7.30 -13.27
C PRO A 128 8.04 8.36 -13.70
N LYS A 129 8.55 8.25 -14.94
CA LYS A 129 9.25 9.37 -15.60
C LYS A 129 8.19 10.42 -15.92
N LEU A 130 7.94 11.32 -14.99
CA LEU A 130 6.99 12.42 -15.16
C LEU A 130 7.45 13.29 -16.34
N SER A 131 6.75 13.16 -17.48
CA SER A 131 6.98 14.04 -18.62
C SER A 131 6.48 15.44 -18.28
N ALA A 132 7.25 16.45 -18.68
CA ALA A 132 7.18 17.85 -18.25
C ALA A 132 5.89 18.64 -18.60
N ALA A 133 4.77 17.99 -18.93
CA ALA A 133 3.62 18.65 -19.56
C ALA A 133 2.50 19.15 -18.61
N ARG A 134 2.55 18.87 -17.30
CA ARG A 134 1.77 19.58 -16.26
C ARG A 134 2.60 19.55 -14.98
N GLN A 135 3.12 20.70 -14.55
CA GLN A 135 4.08 20.79 -13.44
C GLN A 135 3.48 20.25 -12.14
N TRP A 136 3.73 18.97 -11.86
CA TRP A 136 3.72 18.41 -10.52
C TRP A 136 4.81 19.14 -9.72
N GLN A 137 4.43 19.83 -8.64
CA GLN A 137 5.39 20.42 -7.73
C GLN A 137 5.83 19.35 -6.74
N GLU A 138 7.01 18.77 -6.98
CA GLU A 138 7.67 17.78 -6.13
C GLU A 138 7.64 18.15 -4.64
N SER A 139 7.67 19.46 -4.33
CA SER A 139 7.59 20.01 -2.98
C SER A 139 6.34 19.61 -2.17
N ARG A 140 5.26 19.10 -2.78
CA ARG A 140 4.02 18.72 -2.05
C ARG A 140 3.81 17.22 -1.85
N GLY A 141 4.60 16.35 -2.50
CA GLY A 141 4.47 14.89 -2.38
C GLY A 141 3.10 14.33 -2.79
N PHE A 142 2.85 13.06 -2.45
CA PHE A 142 1.54 12.42 -2.54
C PHE A 142 0.61 12.93 -1.43
N GLY A 143 -0.65 13.20 -1.78
CA GLY A 143 -1.66 13.71 -0.87
C GLY A 143 -3.06 13.77 -1.47
N PHE A 144 -3.99 14.38 -0.75
CA PHE A 144 -5.40 14.47 -1.17
C PHE A 144 -5.59 15.17 -2.54
N HIS A 145 -4.67 16.03 -2.94
CA HIS A 145 -4.76 16.84 -4.15
C HIS A 145 -4.35 16.09 -5.44
N ASN A 146 -3.78 14.89 -5.32
CA ASN A 146 -3.29 14.10 -6.46
C ASN A 146 -3.60 12.61 -6.35
N THR A 147 -4.46 12.22 -5.41
CA THR A 147 -4.82 10.81 -5.17
C THR A 147 -6.32 10.63 -5.33
N LEU A 148 -6.73 9.58 -6.03
CA LEU A 148 -8.11 9.11 -6.07
C LEU A 148 -8.18 7.69 -5.51
N LEU A 149 -9.23 7.41 -4.74
CA LEU A 149 -9.58 6.10 -4.21
C LEU A 149 -10.78 5.57 -4.99
N LEU A 150 -10.59 4.46 -5.70
CA LEU A 150 -11.63 3.79 -6.45
C LEU A 150 -12.10 2.58 -5.62
N ASP A 151 -13.36 2.60 -5.16
CA ASP A 151 -13.94 1.51 -4.37
C ASP A 151 -15.48 1.50 -4.51
N ASP A 152 -16.09 0.34 -4.28
CA ASP A 152 -17.54 0.14 -4.32
C ASP A 152 -18.26 0.47 -3.01
N SER A 153 -17.51 0.78 -1.96
CA SER A 153 -18.05 1.02 -0.62
C SER A 153 -17.64 2.38 -0.07
N THR A 154 -18.63 3.17 0.32
CA THR A 154 -18.43 4.43 1.04
C THR A 154 -17.79 4.22 2.41
N ASP A 155 -18.11 3.10 3.09
CA ASP A 155 -17.57 2.80 4.42
C ASP A 155 -16.07 2.53 4.38
N LYS A 156 -15.59 1.85 3.33
CA LYS A 156 -14.13 1.64 3.16
C LYS A 156 -13.38 2.94 2.92
N ALA A 157 -14.02 3.93 2.32
CA ALA A 157 -13.44 5.23 1.98
C ALA A 157 -13.72 6.34 3.01
N ARG A 158 -14.39 6.02 4.13
CA ARG A 158 -14.89 7.00 5.11
C ARG A 158 -13.83 7.96 5.68
N MET A 159 -12.55 7.59 5.63
CA MET A 159 -11.44 8.43 6.13
C MET A 159 -11.04 9.53 5.14
N GLN A 160 -11.29 9.35 3.84
CA GLN A 160 -10.99 10.33 2.79
C GLN A 160 -12.13 10.39 1.76
N PRO A 161 -13.34 10.82 2.15
CA PRO A 161 -14.53 10.79 1.28
C PRO A 161 -14.37 11.68 0.04
N TYR A 162 -13.64 12.80 0.13
CA TYR A 162 -13.39 13.70 -1.01
C TYR A 162 -12.40 13.14 -2.04
N ASN A 163 -11.70 12.06 -1.71
CA ASN A 163 -10.82 11.34 -2.63
C ASN A 163 -11.52 10.12 -3.23
N HIS A 164 -12.72 9.76 -2.75
CA HIS A 164 -13.44 8.56 -3.18
C HIS A 164 -14.20 8.81 -4.48
N LEU A 165 -13.91 7.96 -5.47
CA LEU A 165 -14.77 7.75 -6.62
C LEU A 165 -15.53 6.44 -6.40
N LEU A 166 -16.79 6.56 -6.02
CA LEU A 166 -17.69 5.43 -5.82
C LEU A 166 -17.99 4.77 -7.16
N ILE A 167 -17.58 3.52 -7.31
CA ILE A 167 -17.88 2.71 -8.50
C ILE A 167 -19.01 1.75 -8.13
N PRO A 168 -20.03 1.56 -8.98
CA PRO A 168 -21.05 0.55 -8.73
C PRO A 168 -20.41 -0.83 -8.54
N GLU A 169 -21.04 -1.66 -7.69
CA GLU A 169 -20.68 -3.08 -7.62
C GLU A 169 -20.75 -3.71 -9.01
N PHE A 170 -19.85 -4.66 -9.24
CA PHE A 170 -19.80 -5.41 -10.49
C PHE A 170 -21.13 -6.13 -10.71
N ASP A 171 -21.64 -6.00 -11.93
CA ASP A 171 -22.87 -6.62 -12.37
C ASP A 171 -22.63 -7.16 -13.77
N HIS A 172 -22.82 -8.46 -13.92
CA HIS A 172 -22.61 -9.16 -15.19
C HIS A 172 -23.50 -8.61 -16.31
N GLU A 173 -24.73 -8.17 -16.01
CA GLU A 173 -25.65 -7.65 -17.03
C GLU A 173 -25.22 -6.28 -17.54
N ARG A 174 -24.70 -5.41 -16.66
CA ARG A 174 -24.18 -4.08 -17.03
C ARG A 174 -22.80 -4.13 -17.69
N ALA A 175 -22.06 -5.23 -17.52
CA ALA A 175 -20.70 -5.39 -18.02
C ALA A 175 -20.61 -6.11 -19.40
N ALA A 176 -21.70 -6.71 -19.86
CA ALA A 176 -21.81 -7.40 -21.16
C ALA A 176 -22.19 -6.45 -22.30
#